data_AF-A0A3D1B904-F1
#
_entry.id   AF-A0A3D1B904-F1
#
_cell.length_a   1.000
_cell.length_b   1.000
_cell.length_c   1.000
_cell.angle_alpha   90.00
_cell.angle_beta   90.00
_cell.angle_gamma   90.00
#
_symmetry.space_group_name_H-M   'P 1'
#
loop_
_entity.id
_entity.type
_entity.pdbx_description
1 polymer ?
#
loop_
_entity_poly.entity_id
_entity_poly.type
_entity_poly.pdbx_seq_one_letter_code
_entity_poly.pdbx_strand_id
1 'polypeptide(L)'
;METTKQEQPALGLQPKNPGLLDRFFKLSAHRTTIKTELLAGLTTFVTMAYIIFVNPNIMADAGIDHGAAFVATCIGAALGCLLMGLYANWPVGLAPGMGLNAFFTYTVVGEMGYSWEIALGAVFISGILFMIMSLSRLREWLLNSIPMSLRFAMGAGVGLFLGLIGLKTAGIVVDSPATLLTMGSFGEPTALLAAVCFLMIAVLSHRNVFGAILLSMLV
;
A
#
# COMPACT_ATOMS: atom_id res chain seq x y z
N MET A 1 -14.91 -42.62 21.18
CA MET A 1 -14.58 -41.78 22.35
C MET A 1 -14.04 -40.48 21.78
N GLU A 2 -14.94 -39.62 21.30
CA GLU A 2 -15.44 -38.46 22.07
C GLU A 2 -14.33 -37.38 22.11
N THR A 3 -14.50 -36.22 21.49
CA THR A 3 -15.55 -35.27 21.82
C THR A 3 -16.06 -34.51 20.60
N THR A 4 -17.32 -34.76 20.26
CA THR A 4 -18.22 -33.83 19.58
C THR A 4 -18.29 -32.56 20.42
N LYS A 5 -17.55 -31.51 20.05
CA LYS A 5 -17.77 -30.17 20.62
C LYS A 5 -19.07 -29.66 20.03
N GLN A 6 -20.13 -29.81 20.81
CA GLN A 6 -21.46 -29.30 20.60
C GLN A 6 -21.41 -27.85 20.09
N GLU A 7 -21.84 -27.63 18.85
CA GLU A 7 -22.31 -26.33 18.41
C GLU A 7 -23.58 -26.00 19.22
N GLN A 8 -23.40 -25.27 20.32
CA GLN A 8 -24.51 -24.61 20.98
C GLN A 8 -25.08 -23.56 20.00
N PRO A 9 -26.39 -23.61 19.68
CA PRO A 9 -27.03 -22.52 18.98
C PRO A 9 -27.12 -21.35 19.97
N ALA A 10 -26.27 -20.34 19.78
CA ALA A 10 -26.30 -19.10 20.56
C ALA A 10 -27.60 -18.35 20.26
N LEU A 11 -28.61 -18.69 21.05
CA LEU A 11 -29.87 -18.03 21.26
C LEU A 11 -29.61 -16.57 21.69
N GLY A 12 -30.15 -15.59 20.95
CA GLY A 12 -30.65 -14.38 21.60
C GLY A 12 -29.94 -13.02 21.46
N LEU A 13 -29.20 -12.74 20.39
CA LEU A 13 -28.83 -11.35 20.04
C LEU A 13 -29.09 -11.02 18.57
N GLN A 14 -30.30 -11.29 18.09
CA GLN A 14 -30.78 -10.58 16.90
C GLN A 14 -31.40 -9.25 17.37
N PRO A 15 -30.85 -8.09 16.98
CA PRO A 15 -31.48 -6.82 17.32
C PRO A 15 -32.90 -6.80 16.75
N LYS A 16 -33.89 -6.58 17.63
CA LYS A 16 -35.33 -6.56 17.33
C LYS A 16 -35.72 -5.51 16.27
N ASN A 17 -34.80 -4.60 15.94
CA ASN A 17 -34.80 -3.72 14.77
C ASN A 17 -33.35 -3.59 14.28
N PRO A 18 -32.91 -4.30 13.23
CA PRO A 18 -31.61 -4.04 12.65
C PRO A 18 -31.64 -2.62 12.05
N GLY A 19 -30.78 -1.73 12.56
CA GLY A 19 -30.59 -0.42 11.94
C GLY A 19 -30.17 -0.58 10.47
N LEU A 20 -30.39 0.45 9.64
CA LEU A 20 -30.04 0.41 8.21
C LEU A 20 -28.60 -0.06 7.95
N LEU A 21 -27.66 0.32 8.82
CA LEU A 21 -26.26 -0.10 8.77
C LEU A 21 -26.06 -1.60 9.03
N ASP A 22 -26.82 -2.19 9.96
CA ASP A 22 -26.75 -3.63 10.23
C ASP A 22 -27.35 -4.44 9.07
N ARG A 23 -28.35 -3.90 8.37
CA ARG A 23 -28.92 -4.53 7.18
C ARG A 23 -27.98 -4.48 5.97
N PHE A 24 -27.22 -3.40 5.82
CA PHE A 24 -26.31 -3.20 4.69
C PHE A 24 -24.95 -3.89 4.89
N PHE A 25 -24.30 -3.65 6.05
CA PHE A 25 -22.97 -4.20 6.38
C PHE A 25 -23.02 -5.54 7.12
N LYS A 26 -24.20 -6.01 7.52
CA LYS A 26 -24.38 -7.27 8.25
C LYS A 26 -23.51 -7.35 9.51
N LEU A 27 -23.44 -6.26 10.28
CA LEU A 27 -22.57 -6.12 11.45
C LEU A 27 -22.80 -7.23 12.49
N SER A 28 -24.06 -7.58 12.75
CA SER A 28 -24.46 -8.67 13.64
C SER A 28 -24.00 -10.04 13.12
N ALA A 29 -23.98 -10.25 11.79
CA ALA A 29 -23.49 -11.48 11.17
C ALA A 29 -21.96 -11.58 11.23
N HIS A 30 -21.26 -10.44 11.12
CA HIS A 30 -19.81 -10.34 11.27
C HIS A 30 -19.34 -10.26 12.73
N ARG A 31 -20.28 -10.24 13.70
CA ARG A 31 -20.01 -10.11 15.15
C ARG A 31 -19.21 -8.84 15.50
N THR A 32 -19.43 -7.74 14.78
CA THR A 32 -18.74 -6.46 15.00
C THR A 32 -19.70 -5.36 15.45
N THR A 33 -19.14 -4.27 15.99
CA THR A 33 -19.88 -3.08 16.40
C THR A 33 -19.39 -1.86 15.63
N ILE A 34 -20.22 -0.81 15.52
CA ILE A 34 -19.85 0.45 14.85
C ILE A 34 -18.55 1.04 15.45
N LYS A 35 -18.38 0.94 16.78
CA LYS A 35 -17.15 1.41 17.45
C LYS A 35 -15.92 0.62 17.00
N THR A 36 -16.04 -0.70 16.88
CA THR A 36 -14.98 -1.59 16.42
C THR A 36 -14.60 -1.30 14.97
N GLU A 37 -15.58 -1.14 14.08
CA GLU A 37 -15.36 -0.83 12.67
C GLU A 37 -14.71 0.53 12.48
N LEU A 38 -15.15 1.55 13.23
CA LEU A 38 -14.55 2.88 13.19
C LEU A 38 -13.09 2.85 13.66
N LEU A 39 -12.81 2.12 14.74
CA LEU A 39 -11.45 1.97 15.25
C LEU A 39 -10.56 1.17 14.29
N ALA A 40 -11.08 0.12 13.66
CA ALA A 40 -10.36 -0.66 12.65
C ALA A 40 -10.07 0.18 11.39
N GLY A 41 -11.04 0.98 10.94
CA GLY A 41 -10.88 1.94 9.85
C GLY A 41 -9.82 2.99 10.15
N LEU A 42 -9.87 3.60 11.35
CA LEU A 42 -8.84 4.55 11.79
C LEU A 42 -7.47 3.90 11.87
N THR A 43 -7.41 2.67 12.38
CA THR A 43 -6.16 1.90 12.47
C THR A 43 -5.55 1.69 11.09
N THR A 44 -6.39 1.26 10.13
CA THR A 44 -5.99 1.04 8.72
C THR A 44 -5.59 2.34 8.03
N PHE A 45 -6.29 3.45 8.31
CA PHE A 45 -5.93 4.75 7.78
C PHE A 45 -4.52 5.16 8.21
N VAL A 46 -4.22 5.08 9.51
CA VAL A 46 -2.91 5.52 10.04
C VAL A 46 -1.78 4.62 9.57
N THR A 47 -2.00 3.31 9.40
CA THR A 47 -0.96 2.42 8.85
C THR A 47 -0.62 2.75 7.39
N MET A 48 -1.58 3.29 6.63
CA MET A 48 -1.41 3.66 5.22
C MET A 48 -1.07 5.14 5.02
N ALA A 49 -1.23 5.97 6.05
CA ALA A 49 -1.09 7.42 5.94
C ALA A 49 0.31 7.90 5.55
N TYR A 50 1.35 7.07 5.66
CA TYR A 50 2.69 7.40 5.15
C TYR A 50 2.67 7.68 3.63
N ILE A 51 1.74 7.08 2.89
CA ILE A 51 1.56 7.26 1.45
C ILE A 51 1.25 8.72 1.10
N ILE A 52 0.59 9.44 2.02
CA ILE A 52 0.23 10.85 1.88
C ILE A 52 1.49 11.73 1.72
N PHE A 53 2.61 11.33 2.32
CA PHE A 53 3.88 12.07 2.24
C PHE A 53 4.82 11.48 1.20
N VAL A 54 4.93 10.14 1.14
CA VAL A 54 5.91 9.49 0.28
C VAL A 54 5.50 9.53 -1.19
N ASN A 55 4.22 9.32 -1.52
CA ASN A 55 3.83 9.27 -2.92
C ASN A 55 4.02 10.61 -3.65
N PRO A 56 3.62 11.77 -3.09
CA PRO A 56 3.88 13.06 -3.74
C PRO A 56 5.37 13.35 -3.96
N ASN A 57 6.24 12.93 -3.05
CA ASN A 57 7.69 13.05 -3.23
C ASN A 57 8.18 12.22 -4.42
N ILE A 58 7.77 10.95 -4.52
CA ILE A 58 8.13 10.08 -5.65
C ILE A 58 7.56 10.61 -6.97
N MET A 59 6.34 11.15 -6.98
CA MET A 59 5.74 11.71 -8.19
C MET A 59 6.42 13.05 -8.59
N ALA A 60 6.87 13.84 -7.62
CA ALA A 60 7.60 15.08 -7.88
C ALA A 60 8.96 14.84 -8.55
N ASP A 61 9.64 13.75 -8.19
CA ASP A 61 10.88 13.32 -8.88
C ASP A 61 10.65 13.01 -10.36
N ALA A 62 9.42 12.65 -10.77
CA ALA A 62 9.04 12.45 -12.17
C ALA A 62 8.63 13.75 -12.89
N GLY A 63 8.60 14.88 -12.19
CA GLY A 63 8.18 16.19 -12.72
C GLY A 63 6.70 16.53 -12.53
N ILE A 64 5.95 15.73 -11.77
CA ILE A 64 4.55 16.04 -11.42
C ILE A 64 4.52 17.06 -10.28
N ASP A 65 3.61 18.04 -10.33
CA ASP A 65 3.45 18.97 -9.21
C ASP A 65 3.10 18.23 -7.90
N HIS A 66 3.82 18.57 -6.82
CA HIS A 66 3.70 17.89 -5.52
C HIS A 66 2.29 18.02 -4.93
N GLY A 67 1.70 19.21 -5.01
CA GLY A 67 0.34 19.46 -4.52
C GLY A 67 -0.71 18.72 -5.33
N ALA A 68 -0.57 18.70 -6.66
CA ALA A 68 -1.43 17.93 -7.55
C ALA A 68 -1.34 16.43 -7.26
N ALA A 69 -0.13 15.88 -7.08
CA ALA A 69 0.08 14.48 -6.74
C ALA A 69 -0.53 14.11 -5.38
N PHE A 70 -0.38 14.99 -4.37
CA PHE A 70 -1.00 14.83 -3.05
C PHE A 70 -2.52 14.75 -3.15
N VAL A 71 -3.15 15.72 -3.81
CA VAL A 71 -4.60 15.80 -3.93
C VAL A 71 -5.14 14.62 -4.74
N ALA A 72 -4.52 14.29 -5.88
CA ALA A 72 -4.91 13.17 -6.71
C ALA A 72 -4.83 11.83 -5.96
N THR A 73 -3.78 11.64 -5.16
CA THR A 73 -3.61 10.43 -4.33
C THR A 73 -4.69 10.32 -3.26
N CYS A 74 -4.95 11.40 -2.52
CA CYS A 74 -5.93 11.40 -1.44
C CYS A 74 -7.35 11.16 -1.99
N ILE A 75 -7.72 11.85 -3.07
CA ILE A 75 -9.04 11.69 -3.69
C ILE A 75 -9.18 10.30 -4.31
N GLY A 76 -8.16 9.81 -5.02
CA GLY A 76 -8.16 8.48 -5.64
C GLY A 76 -8.30 7.36 -4.61
N ALA A 77 -7.52 7.42 -3.53
CA ALA A 77 -7.60 6.45 -2.44
C ALA A 77 -8.95 6.54 -1.69
N ALA A 78 -9.45 7.75 -1.43
CA ALA A 78 -10.75 7.94 -0.78
C ALA A 78 -11.90 7.37 -1.62
N LEU A 79 -11.92 7.65 -2.93
CA LEU A 79 -12.92 7.12 -3.85
C LEU A 79 -12.80 5.59 -3.97
N GLY A 80 -11.59 5.05 -4.09
CA GLY A 80 -11.36 3.60 -4.13
C GLY A 80 -11.88 2.91 -2.87
N CYS A 81 -11.48 3.41 -1.70
CA CYS A 81 -11.94 2.87 -0.41
C CYS A 81 -13.47 2.99 -0.26
N LEU A 82 -14.06 4.10 -0.68
CA LEU A 82 -15.51 4.32 -0.61
C LEU A 82 -16.26 3.36 -1.53
N LEU A 83 -15.77 3.13 -2.75
CA LEU A 83 -16.37 2.15 -3.67
C LEU A 83 -16.26 0.72 -3.12
N MET A 84 -15.12 0.34 -2.54
CA MET A 84 -15.01 -0.99 -1.92
C MET A 84 -15.91 -1.14 -0.68
N GLY A 85 -16.00 -0.09 0.15
CA GLY A 85 -16.84 -0.10 1.33
C GLY A 85 -18.33 -0.11 1.02
N LEU A 86 -18.81 0.76 0.12
CA LEU A 86 -20.24 0.91 -0.16
C LEU A 86 -20.75 -0.03 -1.25
N TYR A 87 -20.01 -0.25 -2.32
CA TYR A 87 -20.47 -1.06 -3.45
C TYR A 87 -20.09 -2.53 -3.28
N ALA A 88 -18.83 -2.82 -2.94
CA ALA A 88 -18.36 -4.20 -2.77
C ALA A 88 -18.64 -4.77 -1.37
N ASN A 89 -18.96 -3.92 -0.38
CA ASN A 89 -19.15 -4.29 1.02
C ASN A 89 -17.96 -5.11 1.55
N TRP A 90 -16.74 -4.70 1.19
CA TRP A 90 -15.50 -5.41 1.50
C TRP A 90 -14.53 -4.49 2.24
N PRO A 91 -14.14 -4.80 3.50
CA PRO A 91 -13.35 -3.90 4.35
C PRO A 91 -11.86 -3.97 3.99
N VAL A 92 -11.50 -3.47 2.80
CA VAL A 92 -10.12 -3.43 2.30
C VAL A 92 -9.74 -2.00 1.94
N GLY A 93 -8.62 -1.53 2.49
CA GLY A 93 -8.04 -0.25 2.15
C GLY A 93 -7.40 -0.28 0.75
N LEU A 94 -7.81 0.64 -0.11
CA LEU A 94 -7.23 0.85 -1.44
C LEU A 94 -6.36 2.10 -1.42
N ALA A 95 -5.09 1.92 -1.77
CA ALA A 95 -4.12 2.98 -1.94
C ALA A 95 -3.18 2.65 -3.10
N PRO A 96 -2.44 3.63 -3.64
CA PRO A 96 -1.50 3.38 -4.72
C PRO A 96 -0.42 2.35 -4.33
N GLY A 97 -0.08 1.49 -5.29
CA GLY A 97 0.98 0.51 -5.13
C GLY A 97 2.35 1.16 -5.21
N MET A 98 3.02 1.33 -4.06
CA MET A 98 4.30 2.05 -3.97
C MET A 98 5.40 1.53 -4.90
N GLY A 99 5.46 0.22 -5.16
CA GLY A 99 6.47 -0.36 -6.05
C GLY A 99 6.28 0.01 -7.52
N LEU A 100 5.03 0.08 -7.98
CA LEU A 100 4.72 0.49 -9.35
C LEU A 100 5.00 1.98 -9.55
N ASN A 101 4.79 2.80 -8.52
CA ASN A 101 5.09 4.23 -8.55
C ASN A 101 6.60 4.48 -8.62
N ALA A 102 7.40 3.71 -7.87
CA ALA A 102 8.86 3.79 -7.93
C ALA A 102 9.38 3.37 -9.32
N PHE A 103 8.85 2.30 -9.91
CA PHE A 103 9.18 1.89 -11.27
C PHE A 103 8.79 2.95 -12.30
N PHE A 104 7.59 3.53 -12.17
CA PHE A 104 7.11 4.61 -13.01
C PHE A 104 8.07 5.81 -12.99
N THR A 105 8.39 6.32 -11.80
CA THR A 105 9.22 7.52 -11.65
C THR A 105 10.66 7.26 -12.07
N TYR A 106 11.32 6.27 -11.47
CA TYR A 106 12.77 6.14 -11.59
C TYR A 106 13.18 5.39 -12.85
N THR A 107 12.39 4.42 -13.32
CA THR A 107 12.72 3.64 -14.52
C THR A 107 12.09 4.25 -15.77
N VAL A 108 10.76 4.42 -15.82
CA VAL A 108 10.07 4.85 -17.06
C VAL A 108 10.33 6.33 -17.35
N VAL A 109 10.17 7.20 -16.36
CA VAL A 109 10.41 8.64 -16.54
C VAL A 109 11.89 8.97 -16.41
N GLY A 110 12.58 8.43 -15.41
CA GLY A 110 14.00 8.65 -15.16
C GLY A 110 14.91 8.00 -16.21
N GLU A 111 15.11 6.69 -16.13
CA GLU A 111 16.10 5.98 -16.97
C GLU A 111 15.72 5.91 -18.45
N MET A 112 14.45 5.67 -18.78
CA MET A 112 13.98 5.58 -20.17
C MET A 112 13.69 6.96 -20.80
N GLY A 113 13.64 8.03 -20.00
CA GLY A 113 13.48 9.40 -20.46
C GLY A 113 12.11 9.74 -21.07
N TYR A 114 11.06 8.95 -20.80
CA TYR A 114 9.71 9.28 -21.23
C TYR A 114 9.11 10.41 -20.38
N SER A 115 8.23 11.22 -20.96
CA SER A 115 7.50 12.21 -20.17
C SER A 115 6.48 11.52 -19.25
N TRP A 116 6.23 12.11 -18.08
CA TRP A 116 5.29 11.55 -17.11
C TRP A 116 3.86 11.48 -17.65
N GLU A 117 3.48 12.36 -18.58
CA GLU A 117 2.17 12.32 -19.25
C GLU A 117 2.02 11.09 -20.15
N ILE A 118 3.06 10.75 -20.92
CA ILE A 118 3.06 9.54 -21.77
C ILE A 118 2.97 8.30 -20.89
N ALA A 119 3.76 8.28 -19.81
CA ALA A 119 3.75 7.17 -18.87
C ALA A 119 2.38 7.01 -18.20
N LEU A 120 1.72 8.11 -17.78
CA LEU A 120 0.36 8.06 -17.23
C LEU A 120 -0.67 7.60 -18.27
N GLY A 121 -0.48 7.96 -19.55
CA GLY A 121 -1.28 7.45 -20.66
C GLY A 121 -1.18 5.92 -20.79
N ALA A 122 0.02 5.37 -20.68
CA ALA A 122 0.24 3.92 -20.67
C ALA A 122 -0.42 3.24 -19.45
N VAL A 123 -0.35 3.86 -18.27
CA VAL A 123 -1.03 3.38 -17.06
C VAL A 123 -2.55 3.39 -17.24
N PHE A 124 -3.10 4.44 -17.82
CA PHE A 124 -4.54 4.56 -18.10
C PHE A 124 -5.02 3.47 -19.07
N ILE A 125 -4.31 3.27 -20.18
CA ILE A 125 -4.62 2.20 -21.14
C ILE A 125 -4.51 0.82 -20.48
N SER A 126 -3.47 0.60 -19.67
CA SER A 126 -3.30 -0.64 -18.90
C SER A 126 -4.46 -0.86 -17.93
N GLY A 127 -4.98 0.20 -17.31
CA GLY A 127 -6.16 0.17 -16.45
C GLY A 127 -7.43 -0.23 -17.20
N ILE A 128 -7.66 0.31 -18.41
CA ILE A 128 -8.78 -0.09 -19.28
C ILE A 128 -8.65 -1.55 -19.67
N LEU A 129 -7.47 -1.99 -20.12
CA LEU A 129 -7.21 -3.38 -20.47
C LEU A 129 -7.44 -4.31 -19.29
N PHE A 130 -6.98 -3.92 -18.10
CA PHE A 130 -7.19 -4.68 -16.88
C PHE A 130 -8.66 -4.74 -16.49
N MET A 131 -9.41 -3.65 -16.66
CA MET A 131 -10.86 -3.62 -16.43
C MET A 131 -11.59 -4.58 -17.38
N ILE A 132 -11.28 -4.55 -18.68
CA ILE A 132 -11.85 -5.49 -19.67
C ILE A 132 -11.51 -6.93 -19.29
N MET A 133 -10.24 -7.19 -18.94
CA MET A 133 -9.78 -8.51 -18.53
C MET A 133 -10.48 -8.99 -17.26
N SER A 134 -10.81 -8.10 -16.32
CA SER A 134 -11.47 -8.44 -15.06
C SER A 134 -12.90 -8.96 -15.24
N LEU A 135 -13.56 -8.60 -16.34
CA LEU A 135 -14.89 -9.11 -16.72
C LEU A 135 -14.82 -10.54 -17.28
N SER A 136 -13.63 -10.99 -17.67
CA SER A 136 -13.40 -12.33 -18.20
C SER A 136 -12.84 -13.29 -17.14
N ARG A 137 -12.86 -14.60 -17.43
CA ARG A 137 -12.20 -15.62 -16.59
C ARG A 137 -10.67 -15.60 -16.69
N LEU A 138 -10.11 -14.75 -17.55
CA LEU A 138 -8.67 -14.70 -17.81
C LEU A 138 -7.87 -14.36 -16.53
N ARG A 139 -8.43 -13.52 -15.64
CA ARG A 139 -7.79 -13.17 -14.37
C ARG A 139 -7.47 -14.39 -13.50
N GLU A 140 -8.41 -15.33 -13.41
CA GLU A 140 -8.29 -16.51 -12.56
C GLU A 140 -7.33 -17.51 -13.19
N TRP A 141 -7.38 -17.66 -14.50
CA TRP A 141 -6.44 -18.47 -15.27
C TRP A 141 -4.99 -17.96 -15.14
N LEU A 142 -4.78 -16.64 -15.24
CA LEU A 142 -3.48 -16.00 -15.07
C LEU A 142 -2.93 -16.26 -13.67
N LEU A 143 -3.73 -16.01 -12.63
CA LEU A 143 -3.32 -16.24 -11.25
C LEU A 143 -2.97 -17.71 -11.02
N ASN A 144 -3.81 -18.65 -11.47
CA ASN A 144 -3.57 -20.09 -11.30
C ASN A 144 -2.36 -20.61 -12.09
N SER A 145 -1.96 -19.92 -13.15
CA SER A 145 -0.77 -20.27 -13.94
C SER A 145 0.54 -19.85 -13.28
N ILE A 146 0.51 -18.91 -12.32
CA ILE A 146 1.71 -18.44 -11.61
C ILE A 146 2.04 -19.40 -10.46
N PRO A 147 3.16 -20.15 -10.51
CA PRO A 147 3.54 -21.08 -9.46
C PRO A 147 3.82 -20.34 -8.14
N MET A 148 3.58 -21.00 -7.01
CA MET A 148 3.74 -20.40 -5.67
C MET A 148 5.14 -19.83 -5.42
N SER A 149 6.18 -20.48 -5.95
CA SER A 149 7.56 -19.98 -5.87
C SER A 149 7.71 -18.60 -6.53
N LEU A 150 7.08 -18.39 -7.69
CA LEU A 150 7.13 -17.11 -8.40
C LEU A 150 6.31 -16.03 -7.67
N ARG A 151 5.19 -16.41 -7.02
CA ARG A 151 4.41 -15.49 -6.19
C ARG A 151 5.23 -14.96 -5.00
N PHE A 152 6.00 -15.81 -4.33
CA PHE A 152 6.91 -15.37 -3.26
C PHE A 152 8.06 -14.52 -3.79
N ALA A 153 8.65 -14.91 -4.93
CA ALA A 153 9.73 -14.15 -5.57
C ALA A 153 9.29 -12.75 -6.00
N MET A 154 8.06 -12.58 -6.49
CA MET A 154 7.50 -11.26 -6.84
C MET A 154 7.47 -10.33 -5.62
N GLY A 155 7.00 -10.80 -4.47
CA GLY A 155 6.98 -10.01 -3.23
C GLY A 155 8.38 -9.64 -2.75
N ALA A 156 9.31 -10.60 -2.73
CA ALA A 156 10.69 -10.37 -2.33
C ALA A 156 11.42 -9.40 -3.28
N GLY A 157 11.20 -9.54 -4.59
CA GLY A 157 11.82 -8.69 -5.62
C GLY A 157 11.35 -7.25 -5.54
N VAL A 158 10.04 -7.01 -5.42
CA VAL A 158 9.48 -5.66 -5.25
C VAL A 158 10.00 -5.03 -3.95
N GLY A 159 10.04 -5.79 -2.84
CA GLY A 159 10.59 -5.31 -1.58
C GLY A 159 12.07 -4.91 -1.67
N LEU A 160 12.91 -5.76 -2.28
CA LEU A 160 14.33 -5.47 -2.47
C LEU A 160 14.56 -4.27 -3.40
N PHE A 161 13.76 -4.16 -4.46
CA PHE A 161 13.80 -3.04 -5.40
C PHE A 161 13.48 -1.71 -4.71
N LEU A 162 12.38 -1.63 -3.96
CA LEU A 162 12.03 -0.44 -3.17
C LEU A 162 13.09 -0.15 -2.10
N GLY A 163 13.64 -1.18 -1.44
CA GLY A 163 14.71 -1.02 -0.46
C GLY A 163 15.96 -0.38 -1.07
N LEU A 164 16.37 -0.84 -2.25
CA LEU A 164 17.53 -0.29 -2.96
C LEU A 164 17.28 1.15 -3.39
N ILE A 165 16.09 1.48 -3.90
CA ILE A 165 15.73 2.86 -4.25
C ILE A 165 15.78 3.75 -3.01
N GLY A 166 15.21 3.29 -1.88
CA GLY A 166 15.27 4.04 -0.63
C GLY A 166 16.71 4.31 -0.16
N LEU A 167 17.59 3.31 -0.25
CA LEU A 167 19.02 3.47 0.09
C LEU A 167 19.76 4.42 -0.88
N LYS A 168 19.38 4.42 -2.16
CA LYS A 168 19.92 5.33 -3.18
C LYS A 168 19.49 6.76 -2.91
N THR A 169 18.20 7.01 -2.71
CA THR A 169 17.65 8.34 -2.39
C THR A 169 18.19 8.87 -1.06
N ALA A 170 18.51 7.98 -0.11
CA ALA A 170 19.15 8.32 1.16
C ALA A 170 20.66 8.64 1.05
N GLY A 171 21.31 8.40 -0.09
CA GLY A 171 22.76 8.56 -0.24
C GLY A 171 23.60 7.49 0.47
N ILE A 172 22.99 6.41 0.97
CA ILE A 172 23.70 5.27 1.59
C ILE A 172 24.32 4.38 0.52
N VAL A 173 23.66 4.27 -0.63
CA VAL A 173 24.15 3.53 -1.80
C VAL A 173 24.31 4.48 -2.97
N VAL A 174 25.52 4.55 -3.52
CA VAL A 174 25.88 5.42 -4.65
C VAL A 174 26.28 4.57 -5.84
N ASP A 175 26.12 5.08 -7.05
CA ASP A 175 26.57 4.42 -8.27
C ASP A 175 28.11 4.33 -8.31
N SER A 176 28.61 3.20 -8.79
CA SER A 176 30.02 3.03 -9.10
C SER A 176 30.18 2.39 -10.48
N PRO A 177 31.03 2.95 -11.36
CA PRO A 177 31.29 2.34 -12.67
C PRO A 177 31.94 0.95 -12.57
N ALA A 178 32.50 0.58 -11.41
CA ALA A 178 33.18 -0.72 -11.22
C ALA A 178 32.26 -1.82 -10.68
N THR A 179 31.29 -1.48 -9.84
CA THR A 179 30.47 -2.47 -9.09
C THR A 179 28.97 -2.25 -9.22
N LEU A 180 28.54 -1.29 -10.04
CA LEU A 180 27.17 -0.76 -10.15
C LEU A 180 26.65 -0.08 -8.87
N LEU A 181 27.10 -0.51 -7.68
CA LEU A 181 26.75 0.04 -6.38
C LEU A 181 28.00 0.14 -5.49
N THR A 182 28.17 1.25 -4.78
CA THR A 182 29.17 1.48 -3.73
C THR A 182 28.50 2.05 -2.49
N MET A 183 29.17 1.94 -1.34
CA MET A 183 28.75 2.62 -0.12
C MET A 183 28.97 4.13 -0.26
N GLY A 184 27.94 4.90 0.07
CA GLY A 184 28.01 6.36 0.19
C GLY A 184 28.76 6.81 1.45
N SER A 185 29.00 8.11 1.55
CA SER A 185 29.70 8.69 2.70
C SER A 185 28.74 8.88 3.88
N PHE A 186 29.02 8.20 5.01
CA PHE A 186 28.31 8.43 6.27
C PHE A 186 28.59 9.80 6.91
N GLY A 187 29.50 10.59 6.33
CA GLY A 187 29.72 11.98 6.73
C GLY A 187 28.65 12.94 6.23
N GLU A 188 27.80 12.53 5.27
CA GLU A 188 26.69 13.37 4.82
C GLU A 188 25.50 13.32 5.79
N PRO A 189 24.90 14.48 6.12
CA PRO A 189 23.73 14.54 7.00
C PRO A 189 22.55 13.69 6.52
N THR A 190 22.36 13.55 5.21
CA THR A 190 21.28 12.78 4.57
C THR A 190 21.35 11.28 4.88
N ALA A 191 22.52 10.67 4.69
CA ALA A 191 22.74 9.26 4.99
C ALA A 191 22.59 8.95 6.49
N LEU A 192 23.03 9.88 7.34
CA LEU A 192 22.96 9.73 8.78
C LEU A 192 21.52 9.89 9.30
N LEU A 193 20.76 10.86 8.77
CA LEU A 193 19.33 10.98 9.02
C LEU A 193 18.57 9.72 8.58
N ALA A 194 18.85 9.21 7.38
CA ALA A 194 18.19 8.00 6.89
C ALA A 194 18.46 6.77 7.78
N ALA A 195 19.69 6.61 8.27
CA ALA A 195 20.04 5.55 9.22
C ALA A 195 19.31 5.70 10.57
N VAL A 196 19.22 6.93 11.09
CA VAL A 196 18.48 7.23 12.33
C VAL A 196 16.99 6.99 12.15
N CYS A 197 16.37 7.47 11.07
CA CYS A 197 14.96 7.24 10.76
C CYS A 197 14.68 5.75 10.57
N PHE A 198 15.55 5.00 9.89
CA PHE A 198 15.40 3.55 9.73
C PHE A 198 15.45 2.82 11.08
N LEU A 199 16.40 3.17 11.96
CA LEU A 199 16.47 2.62 13.31
C LEU A 199 15.25 2.98 14.15
N MET A 200 14.77 4.23 14.06
CA MET A 200 13.55 4.68 14.71
C MET A 200 12.34 3.86 14.27
N ILE A 201 12.15 3.66 12.96
CA ILE A 201 11.09 2.82 12.41
C ILE A 201 11.21 1.40 12.95
N ALA A 202 12.40 0.81 12.94
CA ALA A 202 12.63 -0.56 13.43
C ALA A 202 12.30 -0.70 14.92
N VAL A 203 12.74 0.23 15.76
CA VAL A 203 12.50 0.21 17.22
C VAL A 203 11.02 0.45 17.54
N LEU A 204 10.39 1.46 16.91
CA LEU A 204 8.98 1.78 17.14
C LEU A 204 8.06 0.67 16.60
N SER A 205 8.41 0.07 15.46
CA SER A 205 7.70 -1.08 14.88
C SER A 205 7.84 -2.32 15.77
N HIS A 206 9.05 -2.61 16.28
CA HIS A 206 9.26 -3.71 17.22
C HIS A 206 8.47 -3.52 18.52
N ARG A 207 8.31 -2.27 18.98
CA ARG A 207 7.47 -1.92 20.14
C ARG A 207 5.97 -1.85 19.83
N ASN A 208 5.55 -2.19 18.60
CA ASN A 208 4.16 -2.12 18.13
C ASN A 208 3.52 -0.75 18.37
N VAL A 209 4.30 0.34 18.23
CA VAL A 209 3.79 1.71 18.37
C VAL A 209 2.96 2.07 17.15
N PHE A 210 1.72 2.51 17.39
CA PHE A 210 0.81 2.95 16.35
C PHE A 210 1.37 4.17 15.60
N GLY A 211 1.50 4.08 14.27
CA GLY A 211 2.04 5.17 13.46
C GLY A 211 3.58 5.30 13.50
N ALA A 212 4.32 4.24 13.83
CA ALA A 212 5.78 4.22 13.87
C ALA A 212 6.47 4.90 12.66
N ILE A 213 5.95 4.63 11.45
CA ILE A 213 6.48 5.20 10.20
C ILE A 213 6.23 6.71 10.13
N LEU A 214 5.02 7.17 10.45
CA LEU A 214 4.67 8.60 10.46
C LEU A 214 5.48 9.37 11.50
N LEU A 215 5.60 8.83 12.71
CA LEU A 215 6.39 9.44 13.78
C LEU A 215 7.86 9.57 13.37
N SER A 216 8.39 8.58 12.66
CA SER A 216 9.78 8.62 12.18
C SER A 216 10.01 9.55 10.99
N MET A 217 8.98 9.86 10.20
CA MET A 217 9.04 10.87 9.12
C MET A 217 8.92 12.31 9.61
N LEU A 218 8.32 12.52 10.79
CA LEU A 218 8.13 13.85 11.37
C LEU A 218 9.38 14.37 12.09
N VAL A 219 10.27 13.47 12.51
CA VAL A 219 11.59 13.76 13.08
C VAL A 219 12.56 14.10 11.98
#